data_AF-A0A350M7U4-F1
#
_entry.id   AF-A0A350M7U4-F1
#
_cell.length_a   1.000
_cell.length_b   1.000
_cell.length_c   1.000
_cell.angle_alpha   90.00
_cell.angle_beta   90.00
_cell.angle_gamma   90.00
#
_symmetry.space_group_name_H-M   'P 1'
#
loop_
_entity.id
_entity.type
_entity.pdbx_description
1 polymer ?
#
loop_
_entity_poly.entity_id
_entity_poly.type
_entity_poly.pdbx_seq_one_letter_code
_entity_poly.pdbx_strand_id
1 'polypeptide(L)'
;GGITNMMDRLSNPAKLRAYDLADELKDIMRPLFEKHMEDILSGQFSKTMMEDWANDDKNLLTWREATGQTQFEKTEAAGQISEQEYFDKAILMVAMVKAGVELAFETMVMSGIEPESAYYESLHETPLIANTIARKKLYEMNRVISDTAEYGCYLFSHACVPLLKDFMGTVKTDVIGKGLDVKDNSVDNQTLVRVNADIRGHLIEEVGQELRAAMQGMKAIASA
;
A
#
# COMPACT_ATOMS: atom_id res chain seq x y z
N GLY A 1 3.35 -3.90 13.56
CA GLY A 1 3.96 -5.24 13.66
C GLY A 1 3.60 -6.00 12.42
N GLY A 2 4.13 -5.54 11.28
CA GLY A 2 3.85 -6.14 9.99
C GLY A 2 2.39 -6.07 9.53
N ILE A 3 2.16 -6.73 8.40
CA ILE A 3 0.85 -7.04 7.82
C ILE A 3 0.05 -7.92 8.79
N THR A 4 0.73 -8.82 9.52
CA THR A 4 0.11 -9.70 10.52
C THR A 4 -0.71 -8.91 11.53
N ASN A 5 -0.10 -7.94 12.22
CA ASN A 5 -0.83 -7.17 13.21
C ASN A 5 -1.92 -6.31 12.58
N MET A 6 -1.73 -5.81 11.35
CA MET A 6 -2.76 -5.04 10.64
C MET A 6 -4.00 -5.92 10.37
N MET A 7 -3.80 -7.14 9.87
CA MET A 7 -4.86 -8.11 9.60
C MET A 7 -5.50 -8.64 10.89
N ASP A 8 -4.73 -8.78 11.97
CA ASP A 8 -5.21 -9.22 13.29
C ASP A 8 -6.14 -8.19 13.98
N ARG A 9 -6.21 -6.95 13.47
CA ARG A 9 -7.20 -5.95 13.93
C ARG A 9 -8.59 -6.14 13.36
N LEU A 10 -8.74 -6.94 12.31
CA LEU A 10 -10.03 -7.26 11.71
C LEU A 10 -10.70 -8.43 12.46
N SER A 11 -12.04 -8.45 12.45
CA SER A 11 -12.78 -9.66 12.84
C SER A 11 -12.43 -10.83 11.92
N ASN A 12 -12.62 -12.08 12.35
CA ASN A 12 -12.29 -13.24 11.52
C ASN A 12 -12.97 -13.20 10.13
N PRO A 13 -14.28 -12.90 10.00
CA PRO A 13 -14.91 -12.77 8.68
C PRO A 13 -14.28 -11.65 7.83
N ALA A 14 -13.99 -10.50 8.43
CA ALA A 14 -13.39 -9.37 7.73
C ALA A 14 -11.94 -9.65 7.31
N LYS A 15 -11.16 -10.38 8.12
CA LYS A 15 -9.81 -10.83 7.79
C LYS A 15 -9.82 -11.76 6.58
N LEU A 16 -10.70 -12.77 6.57
CA LEU A 16 -10.81 -13.67 5.42
C LEU A 16 -11.20 -12.89 4.15
N ARG A 17 -12.15 -11.95 4.27
CA ARG A 17 -12.54 -11.12 3.14
C ARG A 17 -11.41 -10.21 2.65
N ALA A 18 -10.66 -9.59 3.56
CA ALA A 18 -9.49 -8.77 3.21
C ALA A 18 -8.40 -9.61 2.54
N TYR A 19 -8.19 -10.84 3.01
CA TYR A 19 -7.23 -11.77 2.43
C TYR A 19 -7.60 -12.12 0.99
N ASP A 20 -8.85 -12.53 0.73
CA ASP A 20 -9.32 -12.87 -0.62
C ASP A 20 -9.24 -11.68 -1.58
N LEU A 21 -9.63 -10.48 -1.10
CA LEU A 21 -9.52 -9.24 -1.88
C LEU A 21 -8.05 -8.91 -2.20
N ALA A 22 -7.14 -9.14 -1.25
CA ALA A 22 -5.73 -8.88 -1.47
C ALA A 22 -5.18 -9.83 -2.54
N ASP A 23 -5.52 -11.11 -2.52
CA ASP A 23 -5.08 -12.08 -3.53
C ASP A 23 -5.60 -11.70 -4.93
N GLU A 24 -6.88 -11.34 -5.06
CA GLU A 24 -7.47 -10.85 -6.33
C GLU A 24 -6.75 -9.57 -6.83
N LEU A 25 -6.50 -8.62 -5.93
CA LEU A 25 -5.75 -7.40 -6.24
C LEU A 25 -4.32 -7.72 -6.69
N LYS A 26 -3.66 -8.71 -6.07
CA LYS A 26 -2.31 -9.15 -6.46
C LYS A 26 -2.33 -9.69 -7.88
N ASP A 27 -3.28 -10.54 -8.22
CA ASP A 27 -3.41 -11.10 -9.58
C ASP A 27 -3.62 -10.03 -10.63
N ILE A 28 -4.46 -9.03 -10.35
CA ILE A 28 -4.74 -7.93 -11.28
C ILE A 28 -3.54 -7.00 -11.45
N MET A 29 -2.90 -6.62 -10.35
CA MET A 29 -1.86 -5.58 -10.36
C MET A 29 -0.46 -6.11 -10.66
N ARG A 30 -0.19 -7.41 -10.52
CA ARG A 30 1.15 -8.00 -10.71
C ARG A 30 1.83 -7.57 -12.02
N PRO A 31 1.19 -7.62 -13.20
CA PRO A 31 1.82 -7.18 -14.44
C PRO A 31 2.24 -5.70 -14.42
N LEU A 32 1.49 -4.84 -13.71
CA LEU A 32 1.82 -3.44 -13.58
C LEU A 32 3.05 -3.24 -12.68
N PHE A 33 3.13 -3.94 -11.55
CA PHE A 33 4.30 -3.88 -10.67
C PHE A 33 5.57 -4.40 -11.36
N GLU A 34 5.47 -5.54 -12.06
CA GLU A 34 6.56 -6.11 -12.84
C GLU A 34 7.04 -5.14 -13.93
N LYS A 35 6.10 -4.53 -14.67
CA LYS A 35 6.43 -3.50 -15.67
C LYS A 35 7.15 -2.30 -15.04
N HIS A 36 6.70 -1.81 -13.89
CA HIS A 36 7.35 -0.68 -13.23
C HIS A 36 8.79 -1.04 -12.83
N MET A 37 9.03 -2.24 -12.30
CA MET A 37 10.39 -2.69 -11.96
C MET A 37 11.25 -2.86 -13.22
N GLU A 38 10.71 -3.40 -14.30
CA GLU A 38 11.39 -3.51 -15.60
C GLU A 38 11.80 -2.13 -16.16
N ASP A 39 10.89 -1.16 -16.12
CA ASP A 39 11.17 0.21 -16.57
C ASP A 39 12.25 0.88 -15.70
N ILE A 40 12.29 0.58 -14.40
CA ILE A 40 13.33 1.06 -13.48
C ILE A 40 14.69 0.43 -13.84
N LEU A 41 14.76 -0.89 -13.99
CA LEU A 41 16.02 -1.60 -14.25
C LEU A 41 16.59 -1.32 -15.63
N SER A 42 15.73 -1.17 -16.63
CA SER A 42 16.14 -0.80 -17.99
C SER A 42 16.56 0.66 -18.14
N GLY A 43 16.26 1.50 -17.14
CA GLY A 43 16.47 2.95 -17.18
C GLY A 43 15.41 3.70 -18.01
N GLN A 44 14.36 3.02 -18.49
CA GLN A 44 13.26 3.66 -19.21
C GLN A 44 12.50 4.65 -18.33
N PHE A 45 12.29 4.33 -17.05
CA PHE A 45 11.67 5.21 -16.07
C PHE A 45 12.44 6.53 -15.93
N SER A 46 13.74 6.44 -15.60
CA SER A 46 14.59 7.61 -15.37
C SER A 46 14.77 8.45 -16.63
N LYS A 47 14.92 7.79 -17.79
CA LYS A 47 14.98 8.48 -19.08
C LYS A 47 13.72 9.32 -19.35
N THR A 48 12.54 8.72 -19.23
CA THR A 48 11.26 9.40 -19.52
C THR A 48 11.04 10.58 -18.56
N MET A 49 11.38 10.41 -17.28
CA MET A 49 11.30 11.47 -16.28
C MET A 49 12.26 12.63 -16.61
N MET A 50 13.52 12.33 -16.95
CA MET A 50 14.51 13.35 -17.30
C MET A 50 14.14 14.10 -18.60
N GLU A 51 13.47 13.45 -19.54
CA GLU A 51 12.89 14.10 -20.72
C GLU A 51 11.79 15.10 -20.33
N ASP A 52 10.98 14.82 -19.30
CA ASP A 52 10.01 15.77 -18.77
C ASP A 52 10.69 16.94 -18.05
N TRP A 53 11.73 16.68 -17.26
CA TRP A 53 12.53 17.73 -16.61
C TRP A 53 13.16 18.69 -17.61
N ALA A 54 13.69 18.16 -18.72
CA ALA A 54 14.22 18.97 -19.82
C ALA A 54 13.14 19.78 -20.56
N ASN A 55 11.86 19.46 -20.33
CA ASN A 55 10.69 20.11 -20.89
C ASN A 55 9.89 20.86 -19.81
N ASP A 56 10.62 21.47 -18.87
CA ASP A 56 10.08 22.33 -17.81
C ASP A 56 9.01 21.64 -16.92
N ASP A 57 9.23 20.36 -16.60
CA ASP A 57 8.37 19.55 -15.72
C ASP A 57 6.90 19.50 -16.18
N LYS A 58 6.67 19.61 -17.48
CA LYS A 58 5.32 19.81 -18.04
C LYS A 58 4.34 18.74 -17.59
N ASN A 59 4.72 17.46 -17.66
CA ASN A 59 3.83 16.37 -17.25
C ASN A 59 3.65 16.37 -15.73
N LEU A 60 4.74 16.47 -14.96
CA LEU A 60 4.68 16.53 -13.50
C LEU A 60 3.71 17.61 -13.00
N LEU A 61 3.87 18.85 -13.49
CA LEU A 61 3.04 19.98 -13.11
C LEU A 61 1.58 19.81 -13.53
N THR A 62 1.35 19.28 -14.74
CA THR A 62 -0.01 19.01 -15.24
C THR A 62 -0.73 17.96 -14.37
N TRP A 63 -0.03 16.88 -14.01
CA TRP A 63 -0.58 15.81 -13.17
C TRP A 63 -0.80 16.25 -11.73
N ARG A 64 0.11 17.09 -11.20
CA ARG A 64 -0.03 17.73 -9.89
C ARG A 64 -1.26 18.61 -9.83
N GLU A 65 -1.47 19.46 -10.84
CA GLU A 65 -2.66 20.29 -10.95
C GLU A 65 -3.93 19.43 -11.02
N ALA A 66 -3.97 18.45 -11.92
CA ALA A 66 -5.12 17.55 -12.08
C ALA A 66 -5.46 16.80 -10.77
N THR A 67 -4.45 16.33 -10.04
CA THR A 67 -4.61 15.68 -8.73
C THR A 67 -5.26 16.62 -7.71
N GLY A 68 -4.79 17.87 -7.64
CA GLY A 68 -5.39 18.92 -6.80
C GLY A 68 -6.85 19.24 -7.15
N GLN A 69 -7.30 18.90 -8.36
CA GLN A 69 -8.68 19.09 -8.78
C GLN A 69 -9.61 17.91 -8.47
N THR A 70 -9.08 16.77 -7.99
CA THR A 70 -9.89 15.59 -7.68
C THR A 70 -10.88 15.84 -6.54
N GLN A 71 -11.96 15.06 -6.52
CA GLN A 71 -12.97 15.15 -5.46
C GLN A 71 -12.39 14.80 -4.09
N PHE A 72 -11.48 13.82 -4.02
CA PHE A 72 -10.81 13.46 -2.77
C PHE A 72 -10.06 14.66 -2.16
N GLU A 73 -9.29 15.39 -2.97
CA GLU A 73 -8.55 16.58 -2.51
C GLU A 73 -9.47 17.70 -2.02
N LYS A 74 -10.66 17.84 -2.60
CA LYS A 74 -11.63 18.90 -2.27
C LYS A 74 -12.62 18.53 -1.14
N THR A 75 -12.77 17.25 -0.83
CA THR A 75 -13.77 16.76 0.15
C THR A 75 -13.41 17.20 1.56
N GLU A 76 -14.33 17.79 2.30
CA GLU A 76 -14.07 18.15 3.70
C GLU A 76 -13.88 16.91 4.58
N ALA A 77 -13.13 17.07 5.67
CA ALA A 77 -12.94 15.97 6.61
C ALA A 77 -14.29 15.54 7.18
N ALA A 78 -14.53 14.23 7.22
CA ALA A 78 -15.58 13.69 8.07
C ALA A 78 -15.27 14.07 9.53
N GLY A 79 -16.31 14.07 10.37
CA GLY A 79 -16.12 14.23 11.81
C GLY A 79 -15.25 13.13 12.42
N GLN A 80 -15.22 13.07 13.75
CA GLN A 80 -14.40 12.07 14.43
C GLN A 80 -14.85 10.63 14.08
N ILE A 81 -13.91 9.83 13.58
CA ILE A 81 -14.06 8.39 13.35
C ILE A 81 -13.14 7.68 14.34
N SER A 82 -13.65 6.67 15.05
CA SER A 82 -12.83 5.92 15.99
C SER A 82 -11.82 5.02 15.28
N GLU A 83 -10.75 4.65 15.97
CA GLU A 83 -9.67 3.83 15.40
C GLU A 83 -10.19 2.52 14.79
N GLN A 84 -11.02 1.78 15.54
CA GLN A 84 -11.53 0.49 15.08
C GLN A 84 -12.52 0.64 13.92
N GLU A 85 -13.27 1.74 13.83
CA GLU A 85 -14.14 2.01 12.69
C GLU A 85 -13.37 2.14 11.38
N TYR A 86 -12.12 2.63 11.38
CA TYR A 86 -11.28 2.61 10.17
C TYR A 86 -11.02 1.18 9.70
N PHE A 87 -10.69 0.26 10.60
CA PHE A 87 -10.48 -1.15 10.24
C PHE A 87 -11.78 -1.81 9.77
N ASP A 88 -12.86 -1.66 10.54
CA ASP A 88 -14.12 -2.36 10.29
C ASP A 88 -14.83 -1.84 9.02
N LYS A 89 -14.70 -0.55 8.69
CA LYS A 89 -15.32 0.06 7.52
C LYS A 89 -14.40 0.11 6.30
N ALA A 90 -13.10 -0.12 6.43
CA ALA A 90 -12.16 -0.02 5.32
C ALA A 90 -11.37 -1.31 5.06
N ILE A 91 -12.08 -2.45 5.07
CA ILE A 91 -11.53 -3.78 4.77
C ILE A 91 -10.78 -3.79 3.43
N LEU A 92 -11.31 -3.12 2.42
CA LEU A 92 -10.65 -2.98 1.12
C LEU A 92 -9.32 -2.21 1.21
N MET A 93 -9.23 -1.18 2.06
CA MET A 93 -7.97 -0.44 2.23
C MET A 93 -6.90 -1.32 2.89
N VAL A 94 -7.29 -2.15 3.86
CA VAL A 94 -6.39 -3.15 4.48
C VAL A 94 -5.89 -4.15 3.42
N ALA A 95 -6.79 -4.63 2.56
CA ALA A 95 -6.44 -5.53 1.45
C ALA A 95 -5.48 -4.86 0.44
N MET A 96 -5.72 -3.60 0.07
CA MET A 96 -4.85 -2.84 -0.84
C MET A 96 -3.45 -2.64 -0.26
N VAL A 97 -3.32 -2.34 1.04
CA VAL A 97 -2.01 -2.23 1.70
C VAL A 97 -1.29 -3.56 1.68
N LYS A 98 -1.96 -4.66 2.04
CA LYS A 98 -1.36 -6.02 1.95
C LYS A 98 -0.88 -6.31 0.53
N ALA A 99 -1.76 -6.19 -0.46
CA ALA A 99 -1.46 -6.53 -1.85
C ALA A 99 -0.33 -5.68 -2.43
N GLY A 100 -0.40 -4.35 -2.25
CA GLY A 100 0.59 -3.44 -2.82
C GLY A 100 1.97 -3.60 -2.21
N VAL A 101 2.05 -3.77 -0.88
CA VAL A 101 3.33 -3.97 -0.19
C VAL A 101 3.94 -5.33 -0.54
N GLU A 102 3.14 -6.40 -0.54
CA GLU A 102 3.62 -7.74 -0.94
C GLU A 102 4.10 -7.74 -2.40
N LEU A 103 3.34 -7.15 -3.34
CA LEU A 103 3.76 -7.06 -4.73
C LEU A 103 5.05 -6.25 -4.92
N ALA A 104 5.18 -5.11 -4.26
CA ALA A 104 6.41 -4.31 -4.31
C ALA A 104 7.60 -5.15 -3.83
N PHE A 105 7.46 -5.78 -2.67
CA PHE A 105 8.49 -6.64 -2.08
C PHE A 105 8.86 -7.81 -2.98
N GLU A 106 7.87 -8.61 -3.41
CA GLU A 106 8.06 -9.76 -4.28
C GLU A 106 8.77 -9.37 -5.58
N THR A 107 8.31 -8.29 -6.23
CA THR A 107 8.87 -7.84 -7.50
C THR A 107 10.32 -7.38 -7.35
N MET A 108 10.64 -6.64 -6.26
CA MET A 108 12.01 -6.25 -5.96
C MET A 108 12.90 -7.48 -5.72
N VAL A 109 12.48 -8.42 -4.89
CA VAL A 109 13.25 -9.63 -4.58
C VAL A 109 13.46 -10.49 -5.83
N MET A 110 12.43 -10.67 -6.65
CA MET A 110 12.51 -11.40 -7.92
C MET A 110 13.49 -10.75 -8.91
N SER A 111 13.71 -9.44 -8.82
CA SER A 111 14.70 -8.73 -9.62
C SER A 111 16.14 -8.81 -9.09
N GLY A 112 16.34 -9.46 -7.94
CA GLY A 112 17.65 -9.62 -7.30
C GLY A 112 17.97 -8.58 -6.23
N ILE A 113 16.98 -7.81 -5.76
CA ILE A 113 17.15 -6.92 -4.60
C ILE A 113 17.08 -7.77 -3.32
N GLU A 114 17.97 -7.50 -2.37
CA GLU A 114 17.98 -8.23 -1.10
C GLU A 114 16.66 -8.03 -0.33
N PRO A 115 16.12 -9.08 0.32
CA PRO A 115 14.87 -9.00 1.07
C PRO A 115 14.83 -7.89 2.12
N GLU A 116 15.94 -7.63 2.82
CA GLU A 116 16.05 -6.57 3.81
C GLU A 116 15.89 -5.19 3.17
N SER A 117 16.54 -4.95 2.02
CA SER A 117 16.38 -3.72 1.25
C SER A 117 14.94 -3.58 0.76
N ALA A 118 14.37 -4.64 0.18
CA ALA A 118 12.98 -4.62 -0.26
C ALA A 118 11.99 -4.33 0.88
N TYR A 119 12.26 -4.82 2.10
CA TYR A 119 11.45 -4.51 3.29
C TYR A 119 11.53 -3.03 3.69
N TYR A 120 12.75 -2.47 3.73
CA TYR A 120 12.97 -1.06 4.07
C TYR A 120 12.29 -0.12 3.07
N GLU A 121 12.43 -0.40 1.77
CA GLU A 121 11.87 0.41 0.67
C GLU A 121 10.37 0.13 0.40
N SER A 122 9.69 -0.65 1.25
CA SER A 122 8.25 -0.93 1.12
C SER A 122 7.51 -0.81 2.45
N LEU A 123 7.42 -1.91 3.21
CA LEU A 123 6.60 -2.00 4.42
C LEU A 123 7.11 -1.07 5.53
N HIS A 124 8.42 -0.84 5.64
CA HIS A 124 8.98 0.01 6.69
C HIS A 124 8.57 1.48 6.55
N GLU A 125 8.59 2.02 5.33
CA GLU A 125 8.30 3.43 5.06
C GLU A 125 6.80 3.73 4.93
N THR A 126 5.98 2.71 4.65
CA THR A 126 4.52 2.86 4.46
C THR A 126 3.84 3.73 5.54
N PRO A 127 4.11 3.56 6.86
CA PRO A 127 3.51 4.41 7.89
C PRO A 127 3.89 5.89 7.80
N LEU A 128 5.11 6.22 7.35
CA LEU A 128 5.57 7.60 7.22
C LEU A 128 4.83 8.32 6.08
N ILE A 129 4.64 7.64 4.94
CA ILE A 129 3.86 8.17 3.83
C ILE A 129 2.38 8.29 4.23
N ALA A 130 1.82 7.30 4.91
CA ALA A 130 0.44 7.38 5.43
C ALA A 130 0.22 8.59 6.35
N ASN A 131 1.22 8.96 7.17
CA ASN A 131 1.15 10.16 8.02
C ASN A 131 1.05 11.47 7.22
N THR A 132 1.70 11.56 6.06
CA THR A 132 1.57 12.73 5.18
C THR A 132 0.15 12.87 4.63
N ILE A 133 -0.46 11.76 4.22
CA ILE A 133 -1.84 11.71 3.73
C ILE A 133 -2.82 12.07 4.86
N ALA A 134 -2.61 11.55 6.06
CA ALA A 134 -3.43 11.90 7.23
C ALA A 134 -3.34 13.40 7.56
N ARG A 135 -2.18 14.03 7.32
CA ARG A 135 -1.96 15.44 7.62
C ARG A 135 -2.67 16.37 6.64
N LYS A 136 -2.44 16.25 5.33
CA LYS A 136 -3.17 17.02 4.29
C LYS A 136 -3.25 16.28 2.95
N LYS A 137 -3.78 15.06 2.97
CA LYS A 137 -4.17 14.28 1.78
C LYS A 137 -3.01 14.06 0.79
N LEU A 138 -3.30 13.82 -0.49
CA LEU A 138 -2.30 13.59 -1.52
C LEU A 138 -1.47 14.85 -1.79
N TYR A 139 -2.02 16.05 -1.55
CA TYR A 139 -1.25 17.28 -1.64
C TYR A 139 -0.02 17.26 -0.71
N GLU A 140 -0.19 16.95 0.57
CA GLU A 140 0.96 16.91 1.49
C GLU A 140 1.92 15.77 1.14
N MET A 141 1.40 14.61 0.74
CA MET A 141 2.24 13.50 0.30
C MET A 141 3.15 13.92 -0.86
N ASN A 142 2.56 14.41 -1.95
CA ASN A 142 3.28 14.82 -3.16
C ASN A 142 4.23 16.00 -2.91
N ARG A 143 3.87 16.91 -1.99
CA ARG A 143 4.73 18.03 -1.59
C ARG A 143 5.93 17.62 -0.73
N VAL A 144 5.83 16.50 0.01
CA VAL A 144 6.87 16.05 0.95
C VAL A 144 7.90 15.14 0.29
N ILE A 145 7.46 14.32 -0.66
CA ILE A 145 8.34 13.42 -1.42
C ILE A 145 9.14 14.20 -2.49
N SER A 146 10.16 13.57 -3.05
CA SER A 146 10.94 14.16 -4.16
C SER A 146 10.13 14.21 -5.46
N ASP A 147 10.51 15.11 -6.39
CA ASP A 147 9.88 15.15 -7.72
C ASP A 147 9.99 13.81 -8.47
N THR A 148 11.06 13.05 -8.26
CA THR A 148 11.21 11.68 -8.79
C THR A 148 10.13 10.74 -8.26
N ALA A 149 9.86 10.79 -6.95
CA ALA A 149 8.85 9.95 -6.31
C ALA A 149 7.43 10.39 -6.71
N GLU A 150 7.17 11.70 -6.79
CA GLU A 150 5.88 12.23 -7.26
C GLU A 150 5.61 11.85 -8.72
N TYR A 151 6.61 11.99 -9.60
CA TYR A 151 6.49 11.59 -11.00
C TYR A 151 6.20 10.08 -11.13
N GLY A 152 6.93 9.25 -10.39
CA GLY A 152 6.68 7.79 -10.33
C GLY A 152 5.29 7.46 -9.79
N CYS A 153 4.82 8.18 -8.77
CA CYS A 153 3.47 8.03 -8.22
C CYS A 153 2.39 8.32 -9.29
N TYR A 154 2.58 9.35 -10.12
CA TYR A 154 1.67 9.67 -11.22
C TYR A 154 1.69 8.64 -12.34
N LEU A 155 2.87 8.17 -12.75
CA LEU A 155 2.96 7.09 -13.73
C LEU A 155 2.19 5.85 -13.26
N PHE A 156 2.40 5.44 -12.00
CA PHE A 156 1.73 4.27 -11.45
C PHE A 156 0.22 4.51 -11.32
N SER A 157 -0.21 5.62 -10.73
CA SER A 157 -1.63 5.89 -10.47
C SER A 157 -2.44 6.05 -11.75
N HIS A 158 -1.90 6.68 -12.80
CA HIS A 158 -2.57 6.80 -14.10
C HIS A 158 -2.74 5.46 -14.81
N ALA A 159 -1.89 4.47 -14.54
CA ALA A 159 -2.07 3.11 -15.04
C ALA A 159 -2.97 2.26 -14.14
N CYS A 160 -2.80 2.37 -12.81
CA CYS A 160 -3.48 1.53 -11.82
C CYS A 160 -4.96 1.86 -11.66
N VAL A 161 -5.34 3.15 -11.67
CA VAL A 161 -6.75 3.55 -11.52
C VAL A 161 -7.63 3.00 -12.64
N PRO A 162 -7.26 3.10 -13.93
CA PRO A 162 -8.00 2.43 -15.01
C PRO A 162 -7.97 0.90 -14.91
N LEU A 163 -6.82 0.31 -14.52
CA LEU A 163 -6.66 -1.14 -14.39
C LEU A 163 -7.64 -1.73 -13.36
N LEU A 164 -7.83 -1.06 -12.23
CA LEU A 164 -8.73 -1.50 -11.17
C LEU A 164 -10.21 -1.14 -11.41
N LYS A 165 -10.57 -0.52 -12.54
CA LYS A 165 -11.93 -0.04 -12.79
C LYS A 165 -12.97 -1.16 -12.73
N ASP A 166 -12.70 -2.29 -13.37
CA ASP A 166 -13.64 -3.41 -13.43
C ASP A 166 -13.76 -4.10 -12.06
N PHE A 167 -12.63 -4.26 -11.36
CA PHE A 167 -12.61 -4.74 -9.98
C PHE A 167 -13.43 -3.83 -9.05
N MET A 168 -13.25 -2.50 -9.13
CA MET A 168 -14.03 -1.56 -8.33
C MET A 168 -15.53 -1.59 -8.67
N GLY A 169 -15.91 -2.09 -9.85
CA GLY A 169 -17.30 -2.35 -10.21
C GLY A 169 -17.94 -3.54 -9.48
N THR A 170 -17.14 -4.47 -8.95
CA THR A 170 -17.62 -5.62 -8.15
C THR A 170 -17.59 -5.33 -6.64
N VAL A 171 -16.82 -4.33 -6.22
CA VAL A 171 -16.68 -3.90 -4.83
C VAL A 171 -18.02 -3.39 -4.29
N LYS A 172 -18.36 -3.84 -3.09
CA LYS A 172 -19.57 -3.47 -2.37
C LYS A 172 -19.24 -2.61 -1.15
N THR A 173 -20.25 -1.88 -0.66
CA THR A 173 -20.10 -0.98 0.48
C THR A 173 -19.84 -1.70 1.82
N ASP A 174 -20.01 -3.01 1.87
CA ASP A 174 -19.72 -3.84 3.05
C ASP A 174 -18.21 -3.93 3.32
N VAL A 175 -17.37 -3.89 2.28
CA VAL A 175 -15.90 -3.90 2.42
C VAL A 175 -15.28 -2.51 2.36
N ILE A 176 -16.06 -1.48 2.00
CA ILE A 176 -15.65 -0.07 2.02
C ILE A 176 -16.82 0.85 2.36
N GLY A 177 -16.81 1.43 3.57
CA GLY A 177 -17.78 2.40 4.07
C GLY A 177 -18.71 1.88 5.18
N LYS A 178 -19.38 0.72 5.00
CA LYS A 178 -20.37 0.21 5.97
C LYS A 178 -19.81 -0.82 6.95
N GLY A 179 -18.89 -1.66 6.50
CA GLY A 179 -18.46 -2.86 7.25
C GLY A 179 -19.36 -4.07 7.00
N LEU A 180 -18.89 -5.25 7.42
CA LEU A 180 -19.64 -6.50 7.25
C LEU A 180 -20.80 -6.60 8.25
N ASP A 181 -21.97 -7.01 7.76
CA ASP A 181 -23.12 -7.35 8.59
C ASP A 181 -23.05 -8.83 8.98
N VAL A 182 -22.32 -9.12 10.06
CA VAL A 182 -22.15 -10.48 10.59
C VAL A 182 -22.78 -10.61 11.98
N LYS A 183 -23.50 -11.70 12.21
CA LYS A 183 -24.15 -12.00 13.50
C LYS A 183 -23.15 -12.38 14.59
N ASP A 184 -22.06 -13.03 14.20
CA ASP A 184 -20.95 -13.42 15.06
C ASP A 184 -19.65 -13.48 14.24
N ASN A 185 -18.53 -13.72 14.92
CA ASN A 185 -17.20 -13.83 14.31
C ASN A 185 -16.81 -15.27 13.96
N SER A 186 -17.78 -16.19 13.88
CA SER A 186 -17.52 -17.59 13.56
C SER A 186 -17.17 -17.74 12.10
N VAL A 187 -16.12 -18.52 11.82
CA VAL A 187 -15.67 -18.88 10.48
C VAL A 187 -15.19 -20.33 10.51
N ASP A 188 -14.98 -20.94 9.35
CA ASP A 188 -14.35 -22.25 9.29
C ASP A 188 -12.94 -22.21 9.90
N ASN A 189 -12.70 -23.08 10.89
CA ASN A 189 -11.45 -23.09 11.65
C ASN A 189 -10.25 -23.46 10.77
N GLN A 190 -10.41 -24.38 9.81
CA GLN A 190 -9.30 -24.80 8.94
C GLN A 190 -8.88 -23.64 8.02
N THR A 191 -9.85 -22.93 7.44
CA THR A 191 -9.63 -21.76 6.60
C THR A 191 -8.95 -20.65 7.38
N LEU A 192 -9.41 -20.35 8.60
CA LEU A 192 -8.79 -19.33 9.44
C LEU A 192 -7.35 -19.66 9.82
N VAL A 193 -7.08 -20.91 10.20
CA VAL A 193 -5.72 -21.38 10.52
C VAL A 193 -4.81 -21.23 9.30
N ARG A 194 -5.28 -21.66 8.12
CA ARG A 194 -4.53 -21.55 6.87
C ARG A 194 -4.21 -20.09 6.54
N VAL A 195 -5.22 -19.22 6.50
CA VAL A 195 -5.03 -17.78 6.17
C VAL A 195 -4.09 -17.09 7.17
N ASN A 196 -4.20 -17.39 8.47
CA ASN A 196 -3.25 -16.84 9.45
C ASN A 196 -1.82 -17.34 9.22
N ALA A 197 -1.64 -18.61 8.85
CA ALA A 197 -0.33 -19.15 8.52
C ALA A 197 0.24 -18.50 7.26
N ASP A 198 -0.57 -18.37 6.21
CA ASP A 198 -0.19 -17.76 4.93
C ASP A 198 0.25 -16.29 5.11
N ILE A 199 -0.50 -15.50 5.88
CA ILE A 199 -0.15 -14.10 6.18
C ILE A 199 1.19 -14.03 6.92
N ARG A 200 1.37 -14.85 7.97
CA ARG A 200 2.54 -14.78 8.85
C ARG A 200 3.80 -15.36 8.22
N GLY A 201 3.64 -16.33 7.32
CA GLY A 201 4.72 -17.00 6.61
C GLY A 201 5.13 -16.30 5.32
N HIS A 202 4.56 -15.12 5.00
CA HIS A 202 5.05 -14.34 3.88
C HIS A 202 6.46 -13.81 4.20
N LEU A 203 7.39 -13.91 3.24
CA LEU A 203 8.81 -13.56 3.46
C LEU A 203 9.02 -12.15 4.02
N ILE A 204 8.19 -11.18 3.59
CA ILE A 204 8.22 -9.80 4.13
C ILE A 204 7.92 -9.73 5.63
N GLU A 205 7.09 -10.62 6.15
CA GLU A 205 6.73 -10.68 7.58
C GLU A 205 7.87 -11.30 8.39
N GLU A 206 8.49 -12.36 7.86
CA GLU A 206 9.67 -13.01 8.46
C GLU A 206 10.83 -12.03 8.58
N VAL A 207 11.27 -11.45 7.45
CA VAL A 207 12.35 -10.44 7.40
C VAL A 207 11.98 -9.23 8.25
N GLY A 208 10.74 -8.76 8.15
CA GLY A 208 10.27 -7.63 8.92
C GLY A 208 10.27 -7.86 10.43
N GLN A 209 9.97 -9.09 10.88
CA GLN A 209 10.03 -9.43 12.29
C GLN A 209 11.46 -9.33 12.83
N GLU A 210 12.42 -9.89 12.10
CA GLU A 210 13.84 -9.84 12.46
C GLU A 210 14.35 -8.39 12.52
N LEU A 211 14.12 -7.62 11.45
CA LEU A 211 14.59 -6.23 11.37
C LEU A 211 13.96 -5.33 12.44
N ARG A 212 12.67 -5.50 12.75
CA ARG A 212 12.00 -4.74 13.84
C ARG A 212 12.56 -5.09 15.21
N ALA A 213 12.88 -6.36 15.45
CA ALA A 213 13.49 -6.78 16.71
C ALA A 213 14.90 -6.18 16.86
N ALA A 214 15.71 -6.20 15.80
CA ALA A 214 17.02 -5.57 15.78
C ALA A 214 16.95 -4.06 16.08
N MET A 215 15.98 -3.35 15.47
CA MET A 215 15.79 -1.91 15.70
C MET A 215 15.40 -1.57 17.14
N GLN A 216 14.55 -2.37 17.79
CA GLN A 216 14.18 -2.19 19.19
C GLN A 216 15.35 -2.46 20.15
N GLY A 217 16.30 -3.30 19.74
CA GLY A 217 17.52 -3.61 20.48
C GLY A 217 18.61 -2.53 20.38
N MET A 218 18.45 -1.52 19.53
CA MET A 218 19.43 -0.43 19.39
C MET A 218 19.45 0.47 20.64
N LYS A 219 20.45 0.29 21.51
CA LYS A 219 20.82 1.28 22.53
C LYS A 219 21.42 2.51 21.86
N ALA A 220 21.19 3.69 22.44
CA ALA A 220 21.91 4.91 22.06
C ALA A 220 23.43 4.67 22.19
N ILE A 221 24.16 4.78 21.09
CA ILE A 221 25.63 4.61 21.06
C ILE A 221 26.34 5.87 21.62
N ALA A 222 25.61 6.97 21.81
CA ALA A 222 26.10 8.15 22.50
C ALA A 222 25.28 8.42 23.77
N SER A 223 25.74 7.89 24.90
CA SER A 223 25.56 8.56 26.19
C SER A 223 26.72 9.53 26.37
N ALA A 224 26.47 10.83 26.24
CA ALA A 224 27.34 11.89 26.74
C ALA A 224 26.83 12.35 28.10
#